data_AF-A0AAJ0B5K5-F1
#
_entry.id   AF-A0AAJ0B5K5-F1
#
_cell.length_a   1.000
_cell.length_b   1.000
_cell.length_c   1.000
_cell.angle_alpha   90.00
_cell.angle_beta   90.00
_cell.angle_gamma   90.00
#
_symmetry.space_group_name_H-M   'P 1'
#
loop_
_entity.id
_entity.type
_entity.pdbx_description
1 polymer ?
#
loop_
_entity_poly.entity_id
_entity_poly.type
_entity_poly.pdbx_seq_one_letter_code
_entity_poly.pdbx_strand_id
1 'polypeptide(L)'
;GDLPSWRTGRRTLENHFQPEIPRKWAATTAEPDPRHELPVEPARASHPRAAPAEGSTPVSRVRLPPAHVRSSQKCSLILNRWLNSVYVRGSWYEFQHDFLSHSPLAPEPDKAKIAQLAKDAVNSRSQKYLVYHPDKTGWTSEDHHVRFIVTLVSDNLLKNMWSESEWKKRGVEIAKAGYEVLSFLRATFAAGVDVNPPRYAD
;
A
#
# COMPACT_ATOMS: atom_id res chain seq x y z
N GLY A 1 -50.83 4.65 -18.87
CA GLY A 1 -49.78 5.40 -19.58
C GLY A 1 -48.46 4.95 -19.04
N ASP A 2 -47.93 3.86 -19.60
CA ASP A 2 -47.21 2.87 -18.81
C ASP A 2 -45.72 2.81 -19.14
N LEU A 3 -44.88 2.65 -18.12
CA LEU A 3 -43.46 2.39 -18.26
C LEU A 3 -43.09 1.07 -17.57
N PRO A 4 -42.13 0.28 -18.11
CA PRO A 4 -42.22 -1.17 -17.95
C PRO A 4 -41.57 -1.71 -16.67
N SER A 5 -42.31 -2.56 -15.96
CA SER A 5 -41.75 -3.44 -14.93
C SER A 5 -40.89 -4.53 -15.57
N TRP A 6 -39.58 -4.55 -15.28
CA TRP A 6 -38.72 -5.71 -15.49
C TRP A 6 -38.20 -6.25 -14.14
N ARG A 7 -38.87 -7.30 -13.64
CA ARG A 7 -38.34 -8.16 -12.57
C ARG A 7 -37.81 -9.47 -13.15
N THR A 8 -37.04 -10.19 -12.34
CA THR A 8 -36.73 -11.64 -12.44
C THR A 8 -35.86 -12.08 -13.61
N GLY A 9 -34.58 -12.31 -13.29
CA GLY A 9 -33.60 -13.00 -14.14
C GLY A 9 -32.72 -13.98 -13.33
N ARG A 10 -33.31 -14.75 -12.40
CA ARG A 10 -32.57 -15.74 -11.60
C ARG A 10 -32.10 -16.87 -12.53
N ARG A 11 -30.80 -17.01 -12.76
CA ARG A 11 -30.21 -18.19 -13.42
C ARG A 11 -29.10 -18.77 -12.55
N THR A 12 -29.27 -20.02 -12.15
CA THR A 12 -28.28 -20.81 -11.41
C THR A 12 -27.13 -21.23 -12.32
N LEU A 13 -25.92 -21.14 -11.80
CA LEU A 13 -24.75 -21.85 -12.31
C LEU A 13 -23.95 -22.39 -11.12
N GLU A 14 -24.49 -23.43 -10.50
CA GLU A 14 -23.63 -24.41 -9.84
C GLU A 14 -22.89 -25.17 -10.94
N ASN A 15 -21.55 -25.15 -10.93
CA ASN A 15 -20.77 -26.32 -11.33
C ASN A 15 -19.29 -26.18 -10.96
N HIS A 16 -18.79 -27.24 -10.32
CA HIS A 16 -17.40 -27.66 -10.16
C HIS A 16 -16.27 -26.65 -10.46
N PHE A 17 -15.70 -26.08 -9.39
CA PHE A 17 -14.25 -25.89 -9.32
C PHE A 17 -13.72 -26.25 -7.93
N GLN A 18 -13.29 -27.51 -7.78
CA GLN A 18 -12.56 -28.01 -6.61
C GLN A 18 -11.07 -28.05 -6.95
N PRO A 19 -10.25 -27.10 -6.45
CA PRO A 19 -8.80 -27.23 -6.50
C PRO A 19 -8.35 -28.21 -5.40
N GLU A 20 -7.89 -29.40 -5.82
CA GLU A 20 -7.23 -30.40 -4.97
C GLU A 20 -6.18 -29.73 -4.05
N ILE A 21 -6.29 -29.94 -2.74
CA ILE A 21 -5.36 -29.37 -1.75
C ILE A 21 -4.12 -30.28 -1.63
N PRO A 22 -2.88 -29.80 -1.91
CA PRO A 22 -1.67 -30.58 -1.69
C PRO A 22 -1.42 -30.83 -0.19
N ARG A 23 -1.92 -31.96 0.33
CA ARG A 23 -1.75 -32.42 1.72
C ARG A 23 -0.29 -32.83 2.03
N LYS A 24 0.66 -31.88 2.02
CA LYS A 24 2.06 -32.11 2.44
C LYS A 24 2.70 -30.92 3.16
N TRP A 25 2.18 -30.58 4.35
CA TRP A 25 2.99 -30.46 5.56
C TRP A 25 2.09 -30.33 6.81
N ALA A 26 2.31 -31.19 7.78
CA ALA A 26 1.73 -31.16 9.12
C ALA A 26 2.75 -31.79 10.08
N ALA A 27 2.67 -31.43 11.37
CA ALA A 27 3.75 -31.56 12.37
C ALA A 27 4.94 -30.61 12.08
N THR A 28 5.72 -30.18 13.09
CA THR A 28 5.78 -30.63 14.49
C THR A 28 5.74 -29.47 15.48
N THR A 29 5.07 -29.67 16.62
CA THR A 29 5.08 -28.75 17.78
C THR A 29 6.22 -29.10 18.73
N ALA A 30 7.06 -28.14 19.13
CA ALA A 30 8.06 -28.32 20.19
C ALA A 30 8.49 -27.00 20.87
N GLU A 31 8.24 -26.92 22.17
CA GLU A 31 8.90 -26.14 23.24
C GLU A 31 8.91 -27.06 24.49
N PRO A 32 9.61 -26.76 25.62
CA PRO A 32 10.43 -25.59 25.98
C PRO A 32 11.94 -25.95 25.85
N ASP A 33 12.97 -25.60 26.65
CA ASP A 33 13.12 -24.96 27.98
C ASP A 33 14.46 -24.17 28.05
N PRO A 34 14.67 -23.21 28.98
CA PRO A 34 15.75 -22.23 28.91
C PRO A 34 16.97 -22.54 29.81
N ARG A 35 17.85 -21.52 29.96
CA ARG A 35 19.07 -21.42 30.82
C ARG A 35 20.34 -22.06 30.25
N HIS A 36 21.30 -21.20 29.91
CA HIS A 36 22.57 -21.14 30.67
C HIS A 36 23.18 -19.74 30.56
N GLU A 37 24.02 -19.37 31.52
CA GLU A 37 24.41 -17.99 31.81
C GLU A 37 25.90 -17.68 31.55
N LEU A 38 26.17 -16.45 31.06
CA LEU A 38 27.37 -15.63 31.32
C LEU A 38 28.75 -16.16 30.80
N PRO A 39 29.84 -15.37 30.89
CA PRO A 39 29.98 -13.91 30.68
C PRO A 39 31.05 -13.55 29.62
N VAL A 40 31.07 -12.30 29.14
CA VAL A 40 32.26 -11.72 28.45
C VAL A 40 32.42 -10.23 28.81
N GLU A 41 33.56 -9.86 29.42
CA GLU A 41 34.04 -8.47 29.57
C GLU A 41 35.60 -8.48 29.59
N PRO A 42 36.33 -7.34 29.61
CA PRO A 42 36.93 -6.86 28.36
C PRO A 42 38.46 -6.69 28.40
N ALA A 43 39.06 -6.54 27.21
CA ALA A 43 40.49 -6.24 27.06
C ALA A 43 40.74 -4.79 26.58
N ARG A 44 41.29 -3.96 27.48
CA ARG A 44 42.09 -2.77 27.13
C ARG A 44 43.44 -3.21 26.52
N ALA A 45 44.19 -2.43 25.74
CA ALA A 45 43.99 -1.14 25.05
C ALA A 45 45.21 -0.92 24.12
N SER A 46 45.21 0.16 23.30
CA SER A 46 46.36 1.06 22.98
C SER A 46 46.25 1.74 21.61
N HIS A 47 46.77 2.96 21.50
CA HIS A 47 47.10 3.63 20.23
C HIS A 47 48.64 3.72 20.09
N PRO A 48 49.18 3.99 18.88
CA PRO A 48 49.57 5.38 18.65
C PRO A 48 49.34 5.95 17.23
N ARG A 49 49.17 7.28 17.24
CA ARG A 49 49.13 8.31 16.18
C ARG A 49 50.20 8.19 15.07
N ALA A 50 49.77 8.26 13.79
CA ALA A 50 50.34 9.10 12.71
C ALA A 50 49.48 9.08 11.42
N ALA A 51 49.65 10.08 10.56
CA ALA A 51 49.08 10.25 9.21
C ALA A 51 50.16 10.92 8.31
N PRO A 52 49.99 11.18 6.99
CA PRO A 52 48.85 10.93 6.09
C PRO A 52 49.23 10.22 4.75
N ALA A 53 48.26 10.00 3.86
CA ALA A 53 48.45 9.95 2.39
C ALA A 53 47.11 10.04 1.64
N GLU A 54 47.13 10.49 0.38
CA GLU A 54 45.97 10.56 -0.52
C GLU A 54 45.68 9.20 -1.18
N GLY A 55 44.41 8.96 -1.57
CA GLY A 55 44.00 7.69 -2.16
C GLY A 55 42.63 7.75 -2.83
N SER A 56 42.56 8.33 -4.02
CA SER A 56 41.33 8.42 -4.83
C SER A 56 40.81 7.03 -5.22
N THR A 57 39.86 6.51 -4.46
CA THR A 57 39.19 5.24 -4.78
C THR A 57 38.21 5.43 -5.93
N PRO A 58 38.36 4.71 -7.07
CA PRO A 58 37.40 4.79 -8.15
C PRO A 58 36.07 4.18 -7.70
N VAL A 59 34.96 4.88 -7.92
CA VAL A 59 33.61 4.37 -7.65
C VAL A 59 33.37 3.14 -8.52
N SER A 60 33.50 1.96 -7.89
CA SER A 60 33.17 0.69 -8.52
C SER A 60 31.67 0.64 -8.79
N ARG A 61 31.26 1.05 -9.99
CA ARG A 61 29.89 0.83 -10.50
C ARG A 61 29.62 -0.67 -10.52
N VAL A 62 28.98 -1.17 -9.45
CA VAL A 62 28.50 -2.55 -9.35
C VAL A 62 27.50 -2.78 -10.49
N ARG A 63 27.99 -3.39 -11.57
CA ARG A 63 27.19 -3.68 -12.77
C ARG A 63 26.29 -4.88 -12.46
N LEU A 64 25.16 -4.61 -11.81
CA LEU A 64 24.20 -5.63 -11.38
C LEU A 64 23.87 -6.61 -12.52
N PRO A 65 23.84 -7.93 -12.25
CA PRO A 65 23.72 -8.94 -13.29
C PRO A 65 22.35 -8.88 -13.99
N PRO A 66 22.26 -9.21 -15.31
CA PRO A 66 21.05 -8.99 -16.12
C PRO A 66 19.76 -9.63 -15.58
N ALA A 67 19.86 -10.69 -14.78
CA ALA A 67 18.73 -11.34 -14.13
C ALA A 67 17.96 -10.40 -13.18
N HIS A 68 18.66 -9.54 -12.43
CA HIS A 68 18.02 -8.60 -11.49
C HIS A 68 17.22 -7.52 -12.24
N VAL A 69 17.78 -7.00 -13.34
CA VAL A 69 17.11 -6.00 -14.20
C VAL A 69 15.82 -6.56 -14.78
N ARG A 70 15.87 -7.79 -15.34
CA ARG A 70 14.70 -8.47 -15.91
C ARG A 70 13.63 -8.85 -14.88
N SER A 71 14.01 -9.05 -13.62
CA SER A 71 13.05 -9.30 -12.53
C SER A 71 12.30 -8.01 -12.18
N SER A 72 13.04 -6.92 -11.93
CA SER A 72 12.49 -5.60 -11.59
C SER A 72 11.48 -5.09 -12.63
N GLN A 73 11.81 -5.23 -13.93
CA GLN A 73 10.92 -4.86 -15.04
C GLN A 73 9.58 -5.61 -15.09
N LYS A 74 9.52 -6.85 -14.57
CA LYS A 74 8.24 -7.59 -14.50
C LYS A 74 7.38 -7.07 -13.35
N CYS A 75 7.98 -6.80 -12.20
CA CYS A 75 7.27 -6.26 -11.03
C CYS A 75 6.70 -4.87 -11.30
N SER A 76 7.43 -3.99 -11.99
CA SER A 76 6.93 -2.65 -12.33
C SER A 76 5.74 -2.66 -13.29
N LEU A 77 5.70 -3.57 -14.27
CA LEU A 77 4.55 -3.76 -15.16
C LEU A 77 3.32 -4.30 -14.41
N ILE A 78 3.51 -5.23 -13.48
CA ILE A 78 2.42 -5.77 -12.65
C ILE A 78 1.86 -4.67 -11.73
N LEU A 79 2.72 -3.90 -11.07
CA LEU A 79 2.33 -2.77 -10.23
C LEU A 79 1.59 -1.70 -11.04
N ASN A 80 2.12 -1.29 -12.20
CA ASN A 80 1.46 -0.30 -13.06
C ASN A 80 0.08 -0.77 -13.53
N ARG A 81 -0.08 -2.07 -13.88
CA ARG A 81 -1.37 -2.65 -14.25
C ARG A 81 -2.37 -2.62 -13.07
N TRP A 82 -1.91 -2.84 -11.85
CA TRP A 82 -2.77 -2.75 -10.65
C TRP A 82 -3.14 -1.32 -10.29
N LEU A 83 -2.20 -0.37 -10.36
CA LEU A 83 -2.46 1.07 -10.15
C LEU A 83 -3.46 1.66 -11.17
N ASN A 84 -3.49 1.09 -12.39
CA ASN A 84 -4.46 1.44 -13.43
C ASN A 84 -5.73 0.57 -13.41
N SER A 85 -5.91 -0.31 -12.41
CA SER A 85 -7.11 -1.13 -12.26
C SER A 85 -8.22 -0.42 -11.48
N VAL A 86 -9.45 -0.93 -11.58
CA VAL A 86 -10.62 -0.38 -10.88
C VAL A 86 -10.42 -0.26 -9.36
N TYR A 87 -9.66 -1.17 -8.75
CA TYR A 87 -9.39 -1.23 -7.30
C TYR A 87 -8.56 -0.07 -6.76
N VAL A 88 -7.91 0.70 -7.65
CA VAL A 88 -7.10 1.87 -7.29
C VAL A 88 -7.64 3.14 -7.95
N ARG A 89 -8.06 3.04 -9.22
CA ARG A 89 -8.53 4.22 -9.98
C ARG A 89 -9.83 4.81 -9.43
N GLY A 90 -10.77 4.00 -8.95
CA GLY A 90 -12.04 4.50 -8.41
C GLY A 90 -11.85 5.41 -7.20
N SER A 91 -11.19 4.89 -6.16
CA SER A 91 -10.87 5.64 -4.94
C SER A 91 -9.89 6.79 -5.19
N TRP A 92 -8.96 6.64 -6.14
CA TRP A 92 -8.06 7.72 -6.55
C TRP A 92 -8.81 8.89 -7.20
N TYR A 93 -9.73 8.63 -8.14
CA TYR A 93 -10.54 9.69 -8.76
C TYR A 93 -11.44 10.39 -7.73
N GLU A 94 -12.01 9.65 -6.77
CA GLU A 94 -12.76 10.22 -5.64
C GLU A 94 -11.86 11.17 -4.81
N PHE A 95 -10.65 10.74 -4.46
CA PHE A 95 -9.68 11.56 -3.72
C PHE A 95 -9.19 12.78 -4.52
N GLN A 96 -9.02 12.67 -5.84
CA GLN A 96 -8.70 13.81 -6.70
C GLN A 96 -9.85 14.83 -6.72
N HIS A 97 -11.08 14.36 -6.94
CA HIS A 97 -12.25 15.22 -7.09
C HIS A 97 -12.64 15.93 -5.79
N ASP A 98 -12.64 15.23 -4.66
CA ASP A 98 -13.21 15.75 -3.41
C ASP A 98 -12.17 16.45 -2.51
N PHE A 99 -10.86 16.25 -2.74
CA PHE A 99 -9.82 16.81 -1.89
C PHE A 99 -8.74 17.56 -2.69
N LEU A 100 -8.06 16.92 -3.65
CA LEU A 100 -6.93 17.57 -4.34
C LEU A 100 -7.34 18.72 -5.27
N SER A 101 -8.56 18.72 -5.79
CA SER A 101 -9.15 19.83 -6.55
C SER A 101 -9.23 21.13 -5.73
N HIS A 102 -9.50 21.00 -4.42
CA HIS A 102 -9.73 22.10 -3.48
C HIS A 102 -8.51 22.38 -2.59
N SER A 103 -7.55 21.45 -2.53
CA SER A 103 -6.41 21.48 -1.61
C SER A 103 -5.17 20.75 -2.19
N PRO A 104 -4.68 21.14 -3.39
CA PRO A 104 -3.60 20.41 -4.08
C PRO A 104 -2.29 20.40 -3.29
N LEU A 105 -1.99 21.51 -2.60
CA LEU A 105 -0.77 21.71 -1.80
C LEU A 105 -0.92 21.34 -0.31
N ALA A 106 -2.02 20.70 0.09
CA ALA A 106 -2.23 20.35 1.50
C ALA A 106 -1.18 19.32 1.98
N PRO A 107 -0.65 19.47 3.21
CA PRO A 107 0.36 18.57 3.76
C PRO A 107 -0.16 17.13 3.88
N GLU A 108 0.77 16.18 3.76
CA GLU A 108 0.56 14.77 4.09
C GLU A 108 0.23 14.61 5.60
N PRO A 109 -0.91 14.01 5.99
CA PRO A 109 -1.19 13.68 7.39
C PRO A 109 -0.30 12.54 7.90
N ASP A 110 -0.29 12.29 9.22
CA ASP A 110 0.56 11.23 9.77
C ASP A 110 0.14 9.82 9.29
N LYS A 111 1.02 9.20 8.52
CA LYS A 111 0.90 7.84 8.00
C LYS A 111 0.58 6.79 9.07
N ALA A 112 1.12 6.90 10.29
CA ALA A 112 0.86 5.90 11.33
C ALA A 112 -0.59 6.01 11.88
N LYS A 113 -1.02 7.22 12.22
CA LYS A 113 -2.40 7.56 12.61
C LYS A 113 -3.41 7.16 11.53
N ILE A 114 -3.17 7.57 10.29
CA ILE A 114 -4.07 7.27 9.16
C ILE A 114 -4.19 5.76 8.91
N ALA A 115 -3.08 5.01 8.93
CA ALA A 115 -3.10 3.57 8.74
C ALA A 115 -3.88 2.84 9.86
N GLN A 116 -3.74 3.29 11.11
CA GLN A 116 -4.51 2.73 12.22
C GLN A 116 -6.01 3.07 12.12
N LEU A 117 -6.37 4.32 11.81
CA LEU A 117 -7.75 4.74 11.59
C LEU A 117 -8.40 3.96 10.44
N ALA A 118 -7.68 3.75 9.33
CA ALA A 118 -8.17 2.96 8.19
C ALA A 118 -8.37 1.48 8.55
N LYS A 119 -7.43 0.87 9.29
CA LYS A 119 -7.61 -0.51 9.80
C LYS A 119 -8.85 -0.63 10.68
N ASP A 120 -9.05 0.29 11.60
CA ASP A 120 -10.16 0.22 12.55
C ASP A 120 -11.50 0.53 11.87
N ALA A 121 -11.51 1.40 10.85
CA ALA A 121 -12.65 1.63 9.96
C ALA A 121 -13.05 0.40 9.12
N VAL A 122 -12.07 -0.34 8.57
CA VAL A 122 -12.33 -1.62 7.87
C VAL A 122 -12.88 -2.66 8.85
N ASN A 123 -12.26 -2.82 10.02
CA ASN A 123 -12.66 -3.82 11.01
C ASN A 123 -14.07 -3.55 11.59
N SER A 124 -14.40 -2.29 11.85
CA SER A 124 -15.73 -1.86 12.33
C SER A 124 -16.80 -1.79 11.22
N ARG A 125 -16.41 -1.99 9.95
CA ARG A 125 -17.26 -1.76 8.76
C ARG A 125 -17.90 -0.37 8.76
N SER A 126 -17.10 0.64 9.10
CA SER A 126 -17.54 2.03 9.30
C SER A 126 -18.26 2.59 8.08
N GLN A 127 -19.55 2.89 8.24
CA GLN A 127 -20.39 3.41 7.16
C GLN A 127 -19.93 4.78 6.64
N LYS A 128 -19.25 5.59 7.48
CA LYS A 128 -18.61 6.86 7.06
C LYS A 128 -17.69 6.65 5.85
N TYR A 129 -16.99 5.52 5.77
CA TYR A 129 -15.97 5.28 4.76
C TYR A 129 -16.31 4.15 3.76
N LEU A 130 -17.40 3.39 3.96
CA LEU A 130 -17.79 2.25 3.11
C LEU A 130 -19.07 2.42 2.28
N VAL A 131 -19.91 3.42 2.56
CA VAL A 131 -21.08 3.71 1.70
C VAL A 131 -20.60 4.17 0.31
N TYR A 132 -21.34 3.84 -0.76
CA TYR A 132 -20.94 4.17 -2.14
C TYR A 132 -20.76 5.68 -2.34
N HIS A 133 -21.74 6.48 -1.91
CA HIS A 133 -21.65 7.93 -1.75
C HIS A 133 -21.90 8.28 -0.28
N PRO A 134 -20.86 8.40 0.57
CA PRO A 134 -21.02 8.84 1.95
C PRO A 134 -21.22 10.36 1.99
N ASP A 135 -21.88 10.87 3.03
CA ASP A 135 -21.89 12.31 3.30
C ASP A 135 -20.47 12.78 3.69
N LYS A 136 -20.00 13.80 2.98
CA LYS A 136 -18.66 14.39 3.08
C LYS A 136 -18.66 15.74 3.80
N THR A 137 -19.82 16.18 4.28
CA THR A 137 -19.97 17.41 5.07
C THR A 137 -19.05 17.38 6.29
N GLY A 138 -18.15 18.37 6.39
CA GLY A 138 -17.19 18.47 7.50
C GLY A 138 -16.05 17.45 7.49
N TRP A 139 -15.79 16.76 6.38
CA TRP A 139 -14.61 15.88 6.28
C TRP A 139 -13.30 16.67 6.32
N THR A 140 -12.32 16.08 6.99
CA THR A 140 -10.94 16.58 7.10
C THR A 140 -10.04 15.94 6.05
N SER A 141 -8.84 16.47 5.84
CA SER A 141 -7.81 15.81 5.02
C SER A 141 -7.57 14.35 5.45
N GLU A 142 -7.57 14.09 6.76
CA GLU A 142 -7.43 12.74 7.32
C GLU A 142 -8.56 11.80 6.87
N ASP A 143 -9.81 12.29 6.83
CA ASP A 143 -10.96 11.50 6.40
C ASP A 143 -10.87 11.07 4.93
N HIS A 144 -10.38 11.93 4.03
CA HIS A 144 -10.17 11.57 2.64
C HIS A 144 -9.05 10.53 2.47
N HIS A 145 -7.96 10.63 3.24
CA HIS A 145 -6.88 9.62 3.21
C HIS A 145 -7.36 8.27 3.78
N VAL A 146 -8.14 8.30 4.87
CA VAL A 146 -8.77 7.10 5.44
C VAL A 146 -9.75 6.47 4.46
N ARG A 147 -10.64 7.25 3.81
CA ARG A 147 -11.58 6.77 2.77
C ARG A 147 -10.85 6.06 1.63
N PHE A 148 -9.77 6.63 1.12
CA PHE A 148 -8.97 6.00 0.06
C PHE A 148 -8.43 4.63 0.49
N ILE A 149 -7.83 4.53 1.68
CA ILE A 149 -7.24 3.27 2.15
C ILE A 149 -8.32 2.25 2.52
N VAL A 150 -9.43 2.67 3.13
CA VAL A 150 -10.55 1.79 3.49
C VAL A 150 -11.18 1.15 2.25
N THR A 151 -11.41 1.92 1.19
CA THR A 151 -11.95 1.39 -0.08
C THR A 151 -10.94 0.49 -0.78
N LEU A 152 -9.69 0.94 -0.93
CA LEU A 152 -8.58 0.16 -1.49
C LEU A 152 -8.41 -1.20 -0.80
N VAL A 153 -8.41 -1.23 0.54
CA VAL A 153 -8.27 -2.47 1.32
C VAL A 153 -9.50 -3.37 1.12
N SER A 154 -10.70 -2.82 1.21
CA SER A 154 -11.94 -3.61 1.12
C SER A 154 -12.09 -4.28 -0.25
N ASP A 155 -11.82 -3.56 -1.34
CA ASP A 155 -11.93 -4.08 -2.69
C ASP A 155 -10.90 -5.19 -2.98
N ASN A 156 -9.66 -5.04 -2.51
CA ASN A 156 -8.62 -6.04 -2.72
C ASN A 156 -8.81 -7.28 -1.82
N LEU A 157 -9.42 -7.12 -0.62
CA LEU A 157 -9.89 -8.24 0.21
C LEU A 157 -11.02 -9.03 -0.49
N LEU A 158 -12.01 -8.35 -1.06
CA LEU A 158 -13.10 -8.96 -1.84
C LEU A 158 -12.61 -9.70 -3.11
N LYS A 159 -11.34 -9.55 -3.49
CA LYS A 159 -10.69 -10.27 -4.60
C LYS A 159 -9.64 -11.29 -4.14
N ASN A 160 -9.53 -11.55 -2.84
CA ASN A 160 -8.53 -12.45 -2.24
C ASN A 160 -7.07 -12.07 -2.57
N MET A 161 -6.77 -10.80 -2.85
CA MET A 161 -5.38 -10.34 -3.00
C MET A 161 -4.63 -10.38 -1.66
N TRP A 162 -5.36 -10.08 -0.58
CA TRP A 162 -4.98 -10.43 0.78
C TRP A 162 -6.01 -11.43 1.33
N SER A 163 -5.56 -12.40 2.13
CA SER A 163 -6.49 -13.25 2.88
C SER A 163 -6.95 -12.54 4.15
N GLU A 164 -8.14 -12.89 4.67
CA GLU A 164 -8.56 -12.38 5.99
C GLU A 164 -7.53 -12.68 7.08
N SER A 165 -6.84 -13.83 7.01
CA SER A 165 -5.82 -14.22 7.97
C SER A 165 -4.57 -13.34 7.91
N GLU A 166 -4.26 -12.79 6.74
CA GLU A 166 -3.16 -11.83 6.59
C GLU A 166 -3.59 -10.45 7.07
N TRP A 167 -4.79 -9.99 6.70
CA TRP A 167 -5.35 -8.74 7.21
C TRP A 167 -5.42 -8.71 8.74
N LYS A 168 -5.90 -9.79 9.37
CA LYS A 168 -5.96 -9.95 10.84
C LYS A 168 -4.58 -9.91 11.51
N LYS A 169 -3.49 -10.23 10.80
CA LYS A 169 -2.11 -10.23 11.32
C LYS A 169 -1.29 -8.99 10.95
N ARG A 170 -1.59 -8.33 9.82
CA ARG A 170 -0.76 -7.30 9.16
C ARG A 170 -1.56 -6.07 8.72
N GLY A 171 -2.76 -5.85 9.25
CA GLY A 171 -3.68 -4.83 8.76
C GLY A 171 -3.13 -3.39 8.84
N VAL A 172 -2.30 -3.08 9.84
CA VAL A 172 -1.61 -1.78 9.94
C VAL A 172 -0.58 -1.64 8.80
N GLU A 173 0.16 -2.69 8.49
CA GLU A 173 1.22 -2.71 7.48
C GLU A 173 0.63 -2.66 6.06
N ILE A 174 -0.50 -3.33 5.84
CA ILE A 174 -1.29 -3.24 4.61
C ILE A 174 -1.87 -1.83 4.46
N ALA A 175 -2.41 -1.23 5.53
CA ALA A 175 -2.91 0.15 5.50
C ALA A 175 -1.79 1.18 5.27
N LYS A 176 -0.59 0.99 5.86
CA LYS A 176 0.61 1.79 5.56
C LYS A 176 1.02 1.64 4.08
N ALA A 177 0.99 0.45 3.51
CA ALA A 177 1.26 0.25 2.09
C ALA A 177 0.21 0.95 1.19
N GLY A 178 -1.06 0.94 1.60
CA GLY A 178 -2.12 1.73 0.95
C GLY A 178 -1.87 3.24 1.04
N TYR A 179 -1.30 3.72 2.15
CA TYR A 179 -0.85 5.11 2.29
C TYR A 179 0.28 5.45 1.30
N GLU A 180 1.34 4.63 1.20
CA GLU A 180 2.44 4.87 0.24
C GLU A 180 1.93 4.91 -1.22
N VAL A 181 0.94 4.08 -1.56
CA VAL A 181 0.27 4.10 -2.87
C VAL A 181 -0.44 5.44 -3.10
N LEU A 182 -1.10 6.01 -2.09
CA LEU A 182 -1.72 7.33 -2.17
C LEU A 182 -0.67 8.44 -2.35
N SER A 183 0.39 8.45 -1.55
CA SER A 183 1.48 9.43 -1.68
C SER A 183 2.18 9.35 -3.04
N PHE A 184 2.36 8.16 -3.60
CA PHE A 184 2.89 7.96 -4.96
C PHE A 184 1.95 8.53 -6.03
N LEU A 185 0.63 8.31 -5.92
CA LEU A 185 -0.36 8.88 -6.84
C LEU A 185 -0.42 10.41 -6.73
N ARG A 186 -0.34 10.97 -5.52
CA ARG A 186 -0.21 12.43 -5.29
C ARG A 186 1.05 13.00 -5.93
N ALA A 187 2.21 12.38 -5.72
CA ALA A 187 3.49 12.84 -6.27
C ALA A 187 3.53 12.78 -7.80
N THR A 188 3.02 11.71 -8.40
CA THR A 188 2.94 11.57 -9.87
C THR A 188 1.92 12.51 -10.51
N PHE A 189 0.82 12.83 -9.81
CA PHE A 189 -0.12 13.87 -10.25
C PHE A 189 0.51 15.26 -10.18
N ALA A 190 1.15 15.63 -9.06
CA ALA A 190 1.82 16.91 -8.89
C ALA A 190 2.94 17.12 -9.93
N ALA A 191 3.73 16.08 -10.24
CA ALA A 191 4.76 16.13 -11.28
C ALA A 191 4.20 16.24 -12.72
N GLY A 192 2.91 15.94 -12.93
CA GLY A 192 2.22 16.13 -14.20
C GLY A 192 1.49 17.47 -14.33
N VAL A 193 1.40 18.25 -13.25
CA VAL A 193 0.89 19.63 -13.25
C VAL A 193 2.09 20.57 -13.38
N ASP A 194 2.31 21.09 -14.59
CA ASP A 194 3.27 22.18 -14.78
C ASP A 194 2.77 23.41 -14.01
N VAL A 195 3.48 23.75 -12.93
CA VAL A 195 3.10 24.81 -11.99
C VAL A 195 3.37 26.20 -12.59
N ASN A 196 4.16 26.30 -13.66
CA ASN A 196 4.46 27.56 -14.32
C ASN A 196 4.75 27.36 -15.82
N PRO A 197 3.73 27.00 -16.63
CA PRO A 197 3.91 26.72 -18.05
C PRO A 197 4.48 27.96 -18.77
N PRO A 198 5.33 27.78 -19.80
CA PRO A 198 5.99 28.88 -20.48
C PRO A 198 5.01 29.95 -20.96
N ARG A 199 4.99 31.09 -20.27
CA ARG A 199 4.30 32.29 -20.74
C ARG A 199 5.09 32.86 -21.91
N TYR A 200 4.49 32.83 -23.09
CA TYR A 200 4.91 33.72 -24.17
C TYR A 200 4.82 35.16 -23.65
N ALA A 201 5.91 35.91 -23.78
CA ALA A 201 5.89 37.34 -23.57
C ALA A 201 5.44 38.01 -24.87
N ASP A 202 4.62 39.05 -24.74
CA ASP A 202 4.19 39.94 -25.82
C ASP A 202 5.32 40.88 -26.29
#